data_AF-G5LNT5-F1
#
_entry.id   AF-G5LNT5-F1
#
_cell.length_a   1.000
_cell.length_b   1.000
_cell.length_c   1.000
_cell.angle_alpha   90.00
_cell.angle_beta   90.00
_cell.angle_gamma   90.00
#
_symmetry.space_group_name_H-M   'P 1'
#
loop_
_entity.id
_entity.type
_entity.pdbx_description
1 polymer ?
#
loop_
_entity_poly.entity_id
_entity_poly.type
_entity_poly.pdbx_seq_one_letter_code
_entity_poly.pdbx_strand_id
1 'polypeptide(L)'
;MENEESIAWVTKAFHLSDNNEIAEALTTHLDWLLWLEPDYNEDENLSFLSCLPPFAALGIFLGTAAMIRCGEAFRAQYWLEEAVESYHWVCPNGSGSWRGNTPLHAVCEAISHYHCDILLVTGRPTCLPGVQALIRHLQPVPINRIVWMDKYQVHEWYPFSQQGRIGNPKSTAAVGAMLCSLALDLRLPRFNFKAADIGAYSTVRYLGVLDNTVNTLRDENIWYHEIDLDKPGATLDARLHFPLRGNVTLGFRQLANSRWPATPLYCLSINSAELAKTIAGDGVLNVRLKLRGSSKDSAPESFILSDAWLQDGTPVAADALTLKLNTLADRRHSGSHYWIDSGSVYLK
;
A
#
# COMPACT_ATOMS: atom_id res chain seq x y z
N MET A 1 1.79 -42.98 -10.58
CA MET A 1 2.23 -42.95 -11.99
C MET A 1 2.24 -41.53 -12.57
N GLU A 2 1.53 -40.56 -11.98
CA GLU A 2 1.50 -39.14 -12.44
C GLU A 2 2.74 -38.30 -12.08
N ASN A 3 3.47 -38.64 -11.00
CA ASN A 3 4.62 -37.84 -10.55
C ASN A 3 5.83 -37.94 -11.50
N GLU A 4 6.14 -39.10 -12.09
CA GLU A 4 7.33 -39.26 -12.94
C GLU A 4 7.19 -38.55 -14.30
N GLU A 5 6.01 -38.59 -14.92
CA GLU A 5 5.73 -37.83 -16.15
C GLU A 5 5.73 -36.32 -15.91
N SER A 6 5.20 -35.88 -14.77
CA SER A 6 5.21 -34.47 -14.37
C SER A 6 6.63 -33.95 -14.12
N ILE A 7 7.48 -34.73 -13.46
CA ILE A 7 8.91 -34.41 -13.24
C ILE A 7 9.67 -34.35 -14.57
N ALA A 8 9.46 -35.32 -15.46
CA ALA A 8 10.10 -35.37 -16.76
C ALA A 8 9.71 -34.18 -17.65
N TRP A 9 8.44 -33.76 -17.58
CA TRP A 9 7.94 -32.59 -18.29
C TRP A 9 8.52 -31.28 -17.73
N VAL A 10 8.51 -31.08 -16.40
CA VAL A 10 9.08 -29.87 -15.75
C VAL A 10 10.57 -29.74 -16.05
N THR A 11 11.30 -30.86 -16.00
CA THR A 11 12.75 -30.90 -16.31
C THR A 11 13.04 -30.44 -17.73
N LYS A 12 12.16 -30.78 -18.68
CA LYS A 12 12.28 -30.45 -20.09
C LYS A 12 11.83 -29.02 -20.41
N ALA A 13 10.75 -28.54 -19.78
CA ALA A 13 10.20 -27.20 -19.98
C ALA A 13 11.10 -26.09 -19.44
N PHE A 14 11.85 -26.35 -18.35
CA PHE A 14 12.69 -25.35 -17.69
C PHE A 14 14.20 -25.59 -17.85
N HIS A 15 14.62 -26.52 -18.73
CA HIS A 15 16.02 -26.88 -18.98
C HIS A 15 16.82 -27.22 -17.70
N LEU A 16 16.19 -27.95 -16.77
CA LEU A 16 16.72 -28.22 -15.42
C LEU A 16 17.77 -29.35 -15.39
N SER A 17 18.12 -29.95 -16.53
CA SER A 17 19.06 -31.07 -16.64
C SER A 17 20.49 -30.75 -16.17
N ASP A 18 20.81 -29.48 -15.96
CA ASP A 18 22.17 -29.01 -15.68
C ASP A 18 22.42 -28.75 -14.18
N ASN A 19 21.46 -28.94 -13.27
CA ASN A 19 21.63 -28.59 -11.85
C ASN A 19 20.91 -29.52 -10.86
N ASN A 20 21.67 -30.45 -10.25
CA ASN A 20 21.18 -31.45 -9.30
C ASN A 20 20.51 -30.83 -8.04
N GLU A 21 20.99 -29.68 -7.56
CA GLU A 21 20.44 -29.02 -6.36
C GLU A 21 19.04 -28.44 -6.58
N ILE A 22 18.74 -27.97 -7.80
CA ILE A 22 17.41 -27.44 -8.15
C ILE A 22 16.44 -28.60 -8.36
N ALA A 23 16.90 -29.70 -8.98
CA ALA A 23 16.13 -30.93 -9.12
C ALA A 23 15.76 -31.56 -7.77
N GLU A 24 16.69 -31.54 -6.79
CA GLU A 24 16.46 -32.03 -5.42
C GLU A 24 15.49 -31.12 -4.62
N ALA A 25 15.60 -29.79 -4.79
CA ALA A 25 14.67 -28.85 -4.19
C ALA A 25 13.23 -29.00 -4.74
N LEU A 26 13.10 -29.34 -6.02
CA LEU A 26 11.81 -29.62 -6.67
C LEU A 26 11.20 -30.92 -6.16
N THR A 27 11.94 -32.03 -6.14
CA THR A 27 11.40 -33.34 -5.70
C THR A 27 10.93 -33.32 -4.24
N THR A 28 11.59 -32.52 -3.38
CA THR A 28 11.20 -32.38 -1.96
C THR A 28 9.89 -31.59 -1.76
N HIS A 29 9.48 -30.81 -2.76
CA HIS A 29 8.41 -29.82 -2.66
C HIS A 29 7.33 -29.99 -3.75
N LEU A 30 7.49 -30.96 -4.65
CA LEU A 30 6.57 -31.16 -5.78
C LEU A 30 5.17 -31.57 -5.32
N ASP A 31 5.08 -32.41 -4.29
CA ASP A 31 3.80 -32.96 -3.82
C ASP A 31 2.86 -31.87 -3.27
N TRP A 32 3.37 -30.82 -2.63
CA TRP A 32 2.52 -29.69 -2.17
C TRP A 32 2.22 -28.69 -3.29
N LEU A 33 3.13 -28.52 -4.25
CA LEU A 33 2.93 -27.64 -5.41
C LEU A 33 1.87 -28.19 -6.37
N LEU A 34 1.81 -29.52 -6.55
CA LEU A 34 0.78 -30.21 -7.32
C LEU A 34 -0.56 -30.28 -6.59
N TRP A 35 -0.58 -30.08 -5.27
CA TRP A 35 -1.78 -30.02 -4.43
C TRP A 35 -2.43 -28.63 -4.37
N LEU A 36 -1.82 -27.61 -4.98
CA LEU A 36 -2.47 -26.31 -5.20
C LEU A 36 -3.50 -26.45 -6.33
N GLU A 37 -4.58 -27.17 -6.06
CA GLU A 37 -5.75 -27.14 -6.94
C GLU A 37 -6.26 -25.70 -7.00
N PRO A 38 -6.46 -25.15 -8.20
CA PRO A 38 -7.13 -23.87 -8.31
C PRO A 38 -8.55 -24.01 -7.78
N ASP A 39 -8.94 -23.17 -6.83
CA ASP A 39 -10.29 -23.13 -6.28
C ASP A 39 -11.27 -22.78 -7.43
N TYR A 40 -11.85 -23.80 -8.04
CA TYR A 40 -12.71 -23.69 -9.21
C TYR A 40 -14.15 -23.59 -8.73
N ASN A 41 -14.66 -22.36 -8.64
CA ASN A 41 -16.08 -22.15 -8.43
C ASN A 41 -16.78 -22.34 -9.79
N GLU A 42 -17.56 -23.41 -9.93
CA GLU A 42 -18.25 -23.76 -11.20
C GLU A 42 -19.28 -22.69 -11.66
N ASP A 43 -19.64 -21.74 -10.79
CA ASP A 43 -20.74 -20.78 -11.02
C ASP A 43 -20.34 -19.33 -11.34
N GLU A 44 -19.05 -18.98 -11.46
CA GLU A 44 -18.66 -17.61 -11.85
C GLU A 44 -17.64 -17.58 -12.98
N ASN A 45 -17.87 -16.67 -13.95
CA ASN A 45 -16.98 -16.38 -15.07
C ASN A 45 -15.50 -16.43 -14.64
N LEU A 46 -14.65 -17.04 -15.50
CA LEU A 46 -13.19 -17.22 -15.43
C LEU A 46 -12.33 -16.01 -15.00
N SER A 47 -12.95 -14.86 -14.69
CA SER A 47 -12.37 -13.63 -14.15
C SER A 47 -11.94 -13.67 -12.67
N PHE A 48 -12.30 -14.70 -11.89
CA PHE A 48 -12.11 -14.71 -10.43
C PHE A 48 -11.23 -15.86 -9.87
N LEU A 49 -10.21 -16.29 -10.59
CA LEU A 49 -9.18 -17.16 -9.99
C LEU A 49 -8.34 -16.37 -8.97
N SER A 50 -8.57 -16.64 -7.68
CA SER A 50 -7.88 -16.07 -6.52
C SER A 50 -6.50 -16.71 -6.25
N CYS A 51 -6.16 -17.78 -6.98
CA CYS A 51 -4.92 -18.53 -6.88
C CYS A 51 -4.00 -18.27 -8.10
N LEU A 52 -2.68 -18.34 -7.88
CA LEU A 52 -1.70 -18.37 -8.96
C LEU A 52 -1.89 -19.67 -9.76
N PRO A 53 -2.00 -19.63 -11.10
CA PRO A 53 -1.98 -20.83 -11.92
C PRO A 53 -0.76 -21.68 -11.58
N PRO A 54 -0.86 -23.03 -11.56
CA PRO A 54 0.22 -23.92 -11.15
C PRO A 54 1.56 -23.62 -11.84
N PHE A 55 1.55 -23.27 -13.14
CA PHE A 55 2.75 -22.89 -13.88
C PHE A 55 3.41 -21.59 -13.40
N ALA A 56 2.61 -20.58 -13.05
CA ALA A 56 3.11 -19.31 -12.53
C ALA A 56 3.65 -19.47 -11.10
N ALA A 57 2.96 -20.26 -10.26
CA ALA A 57 3.43 -20.61 -8.92
C ALA A 57 4.76 -21.38 -8.97
N LEU A 58 4.87 -22.34 -9.89
CA LEU A 58 6.08 -23.13 -10.10
C LEU A 58 7.26 -22.25 -10.57
N GLY A 59 7.05 -21.36 -11.54
CA GLY A 59 8.12 -20.47 -12.02
C GLY A 59 8.58 -19.44 -10.97
N ILE A 60 7.66 -18.91 -10.15
CA ILE A 60 8.00 -18.06 -9.00
C ILE A 60 8.82 -18.83 -7.95
N PHE A 61 8.39 -20.06 -7.62
CA PHE A 61 9.09 -20.91 -6.67
C PHE A 61 10.50 -21.25 -7.17
N LEU A 62 10.64 -21.63 -8.44
CA LEU A 62 11.92 -21.95 -9.08
C LEU A 62 12.87 -20.75 -9.13
N GLY A 63 12.38 -19.59 -9.55
CA GLY A 63 13.17 -18.35 -9.55
C GLY A 63 13.62 -17.97 -8.13
N THR A 64 12.76 -18.15 -7.13
CA THR A 64 13.08 -17.85 -5.73
C THR A 64 14.08 -18.85 -5.15
N ALA A 65 13.92 -20.15 -5.41
CA ALA A 65 14.85 -21.19 -4.98
C ALA A 65 16.24 -20.98 -5.60
N ALA A 66 16.31 -20.64 -6.89
CA ALA A 66 17.55 -20.34 -7.58
C ALA A 66 18.27 -19.11 -7.05
N MET A 67 17.53 -18.07 -6.67
CA MET A 67 18.09 -16.88 -6.02
C MET A 67 18.62 -17.18 -4.61
N ILE A 68 17.86 -17.91 -3.80
CA ILE A 68 18.15 -18.08 -2.36
C ILE A 68 19.16 -19.19 -2.13
N ARG A 69 19.05 -20.33 -2.83
CA ARG A 69 19.89 -21.50 -2.59
C ARG A 69 21.10 -21.56 -3.50
N CYS A 70 20.96 -21.20 -4.78
CA CYS A 70 22.02 -21.38 -5.78
C CYS A 70 22.77 -20.08 -6.11
N GLY A 71 22.27 -18.90 -5.68
CA GLY A 71 22.89 -17.60 -5.96
C GLY A 71 22.83 -17.16 -7.43
N GLU A 72 22.07 -17.86 -8.28
CA GLU A 72 22.01 -17.63 -9.73
C GLU A 72 20.89 -16.64 -10.12
N ALA A 73 21.07 -15.37 -9.75
CA ALA A 73 20.07 -14.31 -9.98
C ALA A 73 19.73 -14.07 -11.46
N PHE A 74 20.66 -14.30 -12.39
CA PHE A 74 20.46 -14.08 -13.82
C PHE A 74 19.52 -15.10 -14.47
N ARG A 75 19.61 -16.38 -14.08
CA ARG A 75 18.72 -17.43 -14.58
C ARG A 75 17.36 -17.41 -13.87
N ALA A 76 17.34 -17.04 -12.59
CA ALA A 76 16.10 -16.81 -11.84
C ALA A 76 15.19 -15.74 -12.50
N GLN A 77 15.79 -14.75 -13.16
CA GLN A 77 15.05 -13.73 -13.89
C GLN A 77 14.24 -14.32 -15.05
N TYR A 78 14.84 -15.21 -15.84
CA TYR A 78 14.15 -15.87 -16.96
C TYR A 78 12.93 -16.66 -16.48
N TRP A 79 13.06 -17.40 -15.38
CA TRP A 79 11.96 -18.19 -14.80
C TRP A 79 10.85 -17.34 -14.19
N LEU A 80 11.19 -16.19 -13.60
CA LEU A 80 10.20 -15.24 -13.09
C LEU A 80 9.47 -14.52 -14.22
N GLU A 81 10.16 -14.17 -15.31
CA GLU A 81 9.56 -13.52 -16.48
C GLU A 81 8.60 -14.47 -17.19
N GLU A 82 9.00 -15.71 -17.47
CA GLU A 82 8.14 -16.76 -18.04
C GLU A 82 6.92 -17.08 -17.15
N ALA A 83 7.07 -17.03 -15.82
CA ALA A 83 5.95 -17.22 -14.89
C ALA A 83 4.92 -16.09 -14.98
N VAL A 84 5.39 -14.85 -15.14
CA VAL A 84 4.55 -13.66 -15.28
C VAL A 84 3.89 -13.63 -16.67
N GLU A 85 4.60 -14.00 -17.73
CA GLU A 85 4.04 -14.11 -19.09
C GLU A 85 3.01 -15.23 -19.19
N SER A 86 3.28 -16.40 -18.61
CA SER A 86 2.33 -17.51 -18.54
C SER A 86 1.09 -17.17 -17.74
N TYR A 87 1.23 -16.41 -16.63
CA TYR A 87 0.10 -15.86 -15.89
C TYR A 87 -0.74 -14.93 -16.76
N HIS A 88 -0.09 -14.07 -17.56
CA HIS A 88 -0.76 -13.14 -18.46
C HIS A 88 -1.50 -13.85 -19.60
N TRP A 89 -0.98 -14.98 -20.09
CA TRP A 89 -1.64 -15.78 -21.13
C TRP A 89 -2.89 -16.52 -20.64
N VAL A 90 -2.83 -17.11 -19.44
CA VAL A 90 -3.95 -17.87 -18.84
C VAL A 90 -5.03 -16.94 -18.27
N CYS A 91 -4.63 -15.76 -17.79
CA CYS A 91 -5.54 -14.72 -17.31
C CYS A 91 -5.31 -13.43 -18.12
N PRO A 92 -5.78 -13.34 -19.38
CA PRO A 92 -5.53 -12.19 -20.26
C PRO A 92 -6.18 -10.89 -19.77
N ASN A 93 -7.22 -10.99 -18.93
CA ASN A 93 -7.83 -9.85 -18.23
C ASN A 93 -7.19 -9.58 -16.86
N GLY A 94 -6.16 -10.34 -16.49
CA GLY A 94 -5.73 -10.55 -15.10
C GLY A 94 -6.86 -11.20 -14.31
N SER A 95 -6.56 -12.05 -13.32
CA SER A 95 -7.56 -12.15 -12.27
C SER A 95 -7.67 -10.73 -11.68
N GLY A 96 -8.88 -10.20 -11.49
CA GLY A 96 -9.10 -8.97 -10.72
C GLY A 96 -8.60 -9.08 -9.26
N SER A 97 -7.88 -10.16 -8.94
CA SER A 97 -7.44 -10.62 -7.63
C SER A 97 -5.90 -10.67 -7.48
N TRP A 98 -5.09 -10.52 -8.54
CA TRP A 98 -3.63 -10.36 -8.35
C TRP A 98 -3.28 -8.94 -7.90
N ARG A 99 -3.62 -8.65 -6.64
CA ARG A 99 -3.36 -7.37 -5.96
C ARG A 99 -1.90 -7.20 -5.55
N GLY A 100 -0.97 -8.03 -6.01
CA GLY A 100 0.48 -7.84 -5.81
C GLY A 100 1.05 -6.65 -6.61
N ASN A 101 0.38 -6.24 -7.69
CA ASN A 101 0.75 -5.06 -8.50
C ASN A 101 0.19 -3.73 -7.94
N THR A 102 -0.64 -3.78 -6.89
CA THR A 102 -1.42 -2.60 -6.45
C THR A 102 -0.59 -1.43 -5.91
N PRO A 103 0.50 -1.60 -5.14
CA PRO A 103 1.22 -0.46 -4.58
C PRO A 103 2.08 0.25 -5.62
N LEU A 104 2.72 -0.49 -6.53
CA LEU A 104 3.57 0.10 -7.57
C LEU A 104 2.72 0.82 -8.63
N HIS A 105 1.57 0.27 -9.01
CA HIS A 105 0.60 0.96 -9.86
C HIS A 105 0.08 2.23 -9.20
N ALA A 106 -0.35 2.14 -7.93
CA ALA A 106 -0.80 3.32 -7.19
C ALA A 106 0.32 4.38 -7.15
N VAL A 107 1.53 4.03 -6.73
CA VAL A 107 2.66 4.97 -6.67
C VAL A 107 2.95 5.59 -8.05
N CYS A 108 2.95 4.80 -9.13
CA CYS A 108 3.12 5.35 -10.49
C CYS A 108 2.00 6.31 -10.85
N GLU A 109 0.76 6.00 -10.48
CA GLU A 109 -0.39 6.89 -10.67
C GLU A 109 -0.24 8.20 -9.88
N ALA A 110 0.27 8.16 -8.64
CA ALA A 110 0.58 9.38 -7.89
C ALA A 110 1.66 10.22 -8.55
N ILE A 111 2.75 9.59 -9.02
CA ILE A 111 3.84 10.28 -9.70
C ILE A 111 3.31 10.98 -10.96
N SER A 112 2.50 10.29 -11.76
CA SER A 112 1.85 10.86 -12.94
C SER A 112 0.88 11.99 -12.59
N HIS A 113 0.10 11.82 -11.52
CA HIS A 113 -0.88 12.81 -11.04
C HIS A 113 -0.24 14.14 -10.65
N TYR A 114 0.94 14.09 -10.01
CA TYR A 114 1.71 15.28 -9.67
C TYR A 114 2.58 15.83 -10.79
N HIS A 115 2.58 15.20 -11.97
CA HIS A 115 3.40 15.60 -13.11
C HIS A 115 4.89 15.72 -12.75
N CYS A 116 5.43 14.76 -12.00
CA CYS A 116 6.82 14.81 -11.56
C CYS A 116 7.79 14.90 -12.75
N ASP A 117 8.83 15.73 -12.63
CA ASP A 117 9.83 15.86 -13.69
C ASP A 117 10.82 14.70 -13.72
N ILE A 118 11.32 14.29 -12.55
CA ILE A 118 12.37 13.27 -12.40
C ILE A 118 11.92 12.28 -11.33
N LEU A 119 12.11 10.99 -11.60
CA LEU A 119 11.84 9.92 -10.65
C LEU A 119 13.15 9.32 -10.14
N LEU A 120 13.46 9.56 -8.87
CA LEU A 120 14.58 8.91 -8.18
C LEU A 120 14.08 7.60 -7.55
N VAL A 121 14.59 6.46 -8.01
CA VAL A 121 14.14 5.13 -7.57
C VAL A 121 15.17 4.51 -6.63
N THR A 122 14.78 4.26 -5.38
CA THR A 122 15.68 3.81 -4.31
C THR A 122 15.07 2.69 -3.45
N GLY A 123 15.92 2.07 -2.61
CA GLY A 123 15.59 0.92 -1.78
C GLY A 123 15.97 -0.42 -2.42
N ARG A 124 16.26 -1.44 -1.61
CA ARG A 124 16.72 -2.74 -2.12
C ARG A 124 15.71 -3.44 -3.06
N PRO A 125 14.38 -3.38 -2.82
CA PRO A 125 13.40 -3.99 -3.72
C PRO A 125 13.45 -3.44 -5.15
N THR A 126 13.92 -2.21 -5.37
CA THR A 126 13.98 -1.61 -6.70
C THR A 126 15.15 -2.11 -7.55
N CYS A 127 16.05 -2.92 -6.97
CA CYS A 127 17.08 -3.64 -7.71
C CYS A 127 16.52 -4.86 -8.46
N LEU A 128 15.29 -5.31 -8.12
CA LEU A 128 14.66 -6.45 -8.78
C LEU A 128 14.32 -6.09 -10.24
N PRO A 129 14.80 -6.85 -11.24
CA PRO A 129 14.55 -6.56 -12.65
C PRO A 129 13.06 -6.40 -12.99
N GLY A 130 12.19 -7.25 -12.42
CA GLY A 130 10.75 -7.16 -12.61
C GLY A 130 10.13 -5.85 -12.11
N VAL A 131 10.59 -5.31 -10.97
CA VAL A 131 10.17 -3.99 -10.48
C VAL A 131 10.63 -2.89 -11.43
N GLN A 132 11.86 -2.98 -11.94
CA GLN A 132 12.36 -1.99 -12.89
C GLN A 132 11.62 -2.04 -14.23
N ALA A 133 11.35 -3.24 -14.74
CA ALA A 133 10.61 -3.48 -15.97
C ALA A 133 9.18 -2.92 -15.85
N LEU A 134 8.50 -3.21 -14.74
CA LEU A 134 7.16 -2.69 -14.47
C LEU A 134 7.13 -1.16 -14.44
N ILE A 135 8.03 -0.51 -13.68
CA ILE A 135 8.06 0.97 -13.62
C ILE A 135 8.35 1.57 -15.01
N ARG A 136 9.25 0.95 -15.81
CA ARG A 136 9.52 1.38 -17.19
C ARG A 136 8.34 1.14 -18.13
N HIS A 137 7.52 0.12 -17.87
CA HIS A 137 6.32 -0.17 -18.64
C HIS A 137 5.19 0.81 -18.30
N LEU A 138 4.99 1.11 -17.01
CA LEU A 138 3.97 2.06 -16.55
C LEU A 138 4.29 3.51 -16.92
N GLN A 139 5.56 3.83 -17.18
CA GLN A 139 6.04 5.15 -17.62
C GLN A 139 5.42 6.33 -16.84
N PRO A 140 5.50 6.35 -15.50
CA PRO A 140 4.98 7.48 -14.73
C PRO A 140 5.72 8.79 -15.05
N VAL A 141 6.96 8.67 -15.55
CA VAL A 141 7.72 9.72 -16.22
C VAL A 141 8.44 9.09 -17.44
N PRO A 142 8.89 9.89 -18.42
CA PRO A 142 9.71 9.39 -19.52
C PRO A 142 10.94 8.61 -19.01
N ILE A 143 11.30 7.52 -19.67
CA ILE A 143 12.35 6.58 -19.19
C ILE A 143 13.69 7.27 -18.94
N ASN A 144 14.05 8.27 -19.75
CA ASN A 144 15.28 9.05 -19.59
C ASN A 144 15.29 9.96 -18.35
N ARG A 145 14.16 10.10 -17.65
CA ARG A 145 14.02 10.85 -16.40
C ARG A 145 13.89 9.93 -15.17
N ILE A 146 14.04 8.62 -15.34
CA ILE A 146 14.09 7.65 -14.25
C ILE A 146 15.55 7.42 -13.85
N VAL A 147 15.92 7.85 -12.66
CA VAL A 147 17.26 7.69 -12.11
C VAL A 147 17.26 6.54 -11.10
N TRP A 148 17.98 5.48 -11.44
CA TRP A 148 18.13 4.30 -10.59
C TRP A 148 19.27 4.49 -9.60
N MET A 149 18.95 4.56 -8.31
CA MET A 149 19.94 4.88 -7.29
C MET A 149 20.98 3.75 -7.09
N ASP A 150 20.67 2.50 -7.45
CA ASP A 150 21.62 1.38 -7.40
C ASP A 150 22.76 1.48 -8.44
N LYS A 151 22.58 2.31 -9.47
CA LYS A 151 23.58 2.56 -10.52
C LYS A 151 24.12 3.99 -10.48
N TYR A 152 23.69 4.79 -9.51
CA TYR A 152 24.06 6.19 -9.41
C TYR A 152 25.54 6.33 -9.03
N GLN A 153 26.27 7.11 -9.82
CA GLN A 153 27.68 7.37 -9.60
C GLN A 153 27.87 8.34 -8.44
N VAL A 154 28.80 8.01 -7.56
CA VAL A 154 29.14 8.82 -6.38
C VAL A 154 30.65 8.89 -6.22
N HIS A 155 31.11 9.92 -5.52
CA HIS A 155 32.51 10.11 -5.18
C HIS A 155 32.79 9.69 -3.73
N GLU A 156 34.02 9.90 -3.27
CA GLU A 156 34.53 9.50 -1.95
C GLU A 156 33.71 10.04 -0.77
N TRP A 157 32.95 11.13 -0.96
CA TRP A 157 32.10 11.67 0.10
C TRP A 157 30.97 10.71 0.51
N TYR A 158 30.54 9.79 -0.36
CA TYR A 158 29.42 8.89 -0.09
C TYR A 158 29.92 7.67 0.72
N PRO A 159 29.51 7.50 1.99
CA PRO A 159 30.12 6.54 2.91
C PRO A 159 29.96 5.07 2.51
N PHE A 160 28.92 4.73 1.74
CA PHE A 160 28.61 3.36 1.32
C PHE A 160 28.88 3.15 -0.18
N SER A 161 29.83 3.90 -0.72
CA SER A 161 30.21 3.78 -2.13
C SER A 161 30.94 2.47 -2.37
N GLN A 162 30.64 1.83 -3.50
CA GLN A 162 31.31 0.64 -4.00
C GLN A 162 31.65 0.89 -5.46
N GLN A 163 32.94 0.85 -5.80
CA GLN A 163 33.42 1.07 -7.17
C GLN A 163 32.90 2.39 -7.79
N GLY A 164 32.84 3.47 -7.00
CA GLY A 164 32.36 4.78 -7.45
C GLY A 164 30.84 4.86 -7.69
N ARG A 165 30.05 3.93 -7.14
CA ARG A 165 28.59 3.91 -7.21
C ARG A 165 27.97 3.63 -5.84
N ILE A 166 26.68 3.88 -5.69
CA ILE A 166 25.94 3.50 -4.48
C ILE A 166 25.80 1.97 -4.45
N GLY A 167 26.50 1.30 -3.54
CA GLY A 167 26.48 -0.17 -3.48
C GLY A 167 25.14 -0.76 -3.02
N ASN A 168 24.46 -0.08 -2.08
CA ASN A 168 23.13 -0.47 -1.61
C ASN A 168 22.20 0.75 -1.65
N PRO A 169 21.17 0.80 -2.52
CA PRO A 169 20.29 1.96 -2.61
C PRO A 169 19.54 2.24 -1.30
N LYS A 170 19.36 1.26 -0.40
CA LYS A 170 18.79 1.51 0.95
C LYS A 170 19.65 2.47 1.77
N SER A 171 20.95 2.58 1.49
CA SER A 171 21.85 3.52 2.17
C SER A 171 21.52 4.99 1.90
N THR A 172 20.81 5.31 0.81
CA THR A 172 20.43 6.69 0.47
C THR A 172 19.57 7.35 1.57
N ALA A 173 18.69 6.59 2.22
CA ALA A 173 17.89 7.07 3.35
C ALA A 173 18.77 7.40 4.56
N ALA A 174 19.74 6.54 4.88
CA ALA A 174 20.68 6.76 5.98
C ALA A 174 21.61 7.96 5.72
N VAL A 175 22.08 8.10 4.48
CA VAL A 175 22.89 9.26 4.06
C VAL A 175 22.05 10.54 4.08
N GLY A 176 20.80 10.51 3.64
CA GLY A 176 19.89 11.64 3.75
C GLY A 176 19.66 12.08 5.19
N ALA A 177 19.44 11.13 6.11
CA ALA A 177 19.31 11.41 7.54
C ALA A 177 20.60 12.02 8.13
N MET A 178 21.78 11.51 7.73
CA MET A 178 23.07 12.09 8.13
C MET A 178 23.22 13.53 7.63
N LEU A 179 22.92 13.80 6.36
CA LEU A 179 22.98 15.16 5.80
C LEU A 179 22.02 16.09 6.55
N CYS A 180 20.82 15.62 6.89
CA CYS A 180 19.87 16.38 7.71
C CYS A 180 20.44 16.72 9.09
N SER A 181 21.02 15.74 9.78
CA SER A 181 21.66 15.96 11.10
C SER A 181 22.85 16.91 11.02
N LEU A 182 23.75 16.74 10.04
CA LEU A 182 24.90 17.62 9.87
C LEU A 182 24.49 19.05 9.50
N ALA A 183 23.42 19.21 8.73
CA ALA A 183 22.89 20.54 8.39
C ALA A 183 22.31 21.27 9.61
N LEU A 184 21.61 20.56 10.49
CA LEU A 184 21.10 21.13 11.76
C LEU A 184 22.23 21.67 12.65
N ASP A 185 23.38 20.98 12.65
CA ASP A 185 24.57 21.41 13.38
C ASP A 185 25.45 22.43 12.63
N LEU A 186 25.06 22.87 11.43
CA LEU A 186 25.85 23.73 10.53
C LEU A 186 27.23 23.12 10.16
N ARG A 187 27.29 21.78 10.07
CA ARG A 187 28.52 21.00 9.82
C ARG A 187 28.72 20.59 8.37
N LEU A 188 27.89 21.07 7.44
CA LEU A 188 28.05 20.83 6.00
C LEU A 188 28.81 22.01 5.34
N PRO A 189 30.11 21.87 5.03
CA PRO A 189 30.86 22.95 4.42
C PRO A 189 30.39 23.20 2.98
N ARG A 190 30.17 24.48 2.62
CA ARG A 190 29.81 24.91 1.26
C ARG A 190 28.50 24.31 0.71
N PHE A 191 27.65 23.80 1.58
CA PHE A 191 26.33 23.29 1.22
C PHE A 191 25.28 23.82 2.19
N ASN A 192 24.32 24.60 1.68
CA ASN A 192 23.24 25.14 2.48
C ASN A 192 21.99 24.27 2.33
N PHE A 193 21.49 23.75 3.44
CA PHE A 193 20.30 22.92 3.49
C PHE A 193 19.44 23.32 4.67
N LYS A 194 18.20 23.75 4.41
CA LYS A 194 17.25 24.18 5.43
C LYS A 194 16.60 22.99 6.13
N ALA A 195 17.41 22.19 6.82
CA ALA A 195 16.94 21.01 7.52
C ALA A 195 15.89 21.34 8.62
N ALA A 196 15.97 22.54 9.20
CA ALA A 196 15.02 23.00 10.22
C ALA A 196 13.58 23.17 9.71
N ASP A 197 13.38 23.34 8.39
CA ASP A 197 12.06 23.49 7.78
C ASP A 197 11.39 22.13 7.50
N ILE A 198 12.12 21.02 7.67
CA ILE A 198 11.60 19.66 7.44
C ILE A 198 10.81 19.23 8.67
N GLY A 199 9.48 19.23 8.54
CA GLY A 199 8.56 18.77 9.56
C GLY A 199 7.58 17.73 9.05
N ALA A 200 6.98 16.99 9.97
CA ALA A 200 5.78 16.22 9.66
C ALA A 200 4.62 17.18 9.38
N TYR A 201 3.80 16.84 8.40
CA TYR A 201 2.60 17.58 8.03
C TYR A 201 1.45 16.61 7.79
N SER A 202 0.22 17.09 7.87
CA SER A 202 -0.95 16.25 7.65
C SER A 202 -1.13 15.88 6.19
N THR A 203 -1.32 14.59 5.92
CA THR A 203 -1.66 14.11 4.57
C THR A 203 -3.17 14.07 4.31
N VAL A 204 -4.00 14.46 5.28
CA VAL A 204 -5.47 14.41 5.15
C VAL A 204 -5.93 15.57 4.26
N ARG A 205 -6.30 15.27 3.01
CA ARG A 205 -6.83 16.27 2.06
C ARG A 205 -8.31 16.09 1.80
N TYR A 206 -8.77 14.86 1.59
CA TYR A 206 -10.17 14.57 1.34
C TYR A 206 -10.66 13.58 2.40
N LEU A 207 -11.69 13.95 3.16
CA LEU A 207 -12.24 13.14 4.24
C LEU A 207 -13.68 12.74 3.90
N GLY A 208 -14.02 11.49 4.16
CA GLY A 208 -15.37 11.00 3.92
C GLY A 208 -15.62 9.60 4.48
N VAL A 209 -16.76 9.03 4.09
CA VAL A 209 -17.18 7.69 4.52
C VAL A 209 -16.54 6.64 3.62
N LEU A 210 -15.80 5.71 4.21
CA LEU A 210 -15.19 4.63 3.44
C LEU A 210 -16.22 3.60 3.01
N ASP A 211 -16.01 3.05 1.82
CA ASP A 211 -16.63 1.78 1.43
C ASP A 211 -15.98 0.65 2.23
N ASN A 212 -16.78 0.02 3.10
CA ASN A 212 -16.35 -1.05 4.01
C ASN A 212 -15.82 -2.30 3.28
N THR A 213 -16.06 -2.45 1.97
CA THR A 213 -15.63 -3.65 1.22
C THR A 213 -14.25 -3.50 0.58
N VAL A 214 -13.89 -2.29 0.11
CA VAL A 214 -12.65 -2.09 -0.68
C VAL A 214 -11.69 -1.07 -0.04
N ASN A 215 -12.05 -0.42 1.08
CA ASN A 215 -11.29 0.72 1.64
C ASN A 215 -11.00 1.79 0.55
N THR A 216 -11.97 2.03 -0.31
CA THR A 216 -11.92 3.10 -1.31
C THR A 216 -12.79 4.26 -0.87
N LEU A 217 -12.39 5.47 -1.24
CA LEU A 217 -13.14 6.69 -0.99
C LEU A 217 -13.51 7.31 -2.33
N ARG A 218 -14.69 6.95 -2.82
CA ARG A 218 -15.28 7.49 -4.05
C ARG A 218 -15.67 8.95 -3.86
N ASP A 219 -15.70 9.71 -4.95
CA ASP A 219 -15.97 11.16 -4.90
C ASP A 219 -17.33 11.49 -4.25
N GLU A 220 -18.34 10.66 -4.48
CA GLU A 220 -19.68 10.78 -3.88
C GLU A 220 -19.71 10.64 -2.34
N ASN A 221 -18.71 9.97 -1.76
CA ASN A 221 -18.62 9.74 -0.32
C ASN A 221 -17.67 10.72 0.38
N ILE A 222 -17.07 11.65 -0.36
CA ILE A 222 -16.21 12.71 0.19
C ILE A 222 -17.11 13.84 0.67
N TRP A 223 -16.89 14.26 1.92
CA TRP A 223 -17.67 15.31 2.54
C TRP A 223 -16.85 16.55 2.82
N TYR A 224 -15.56 16.40 3.06
CA TYR A 224 -14.65 17.53 3.23
C TYR A 224 -13.53 17.43 2.20
N HIS A 225 -13.35 18.50 1.43
CA HIS A 225 -12.38 18.59 0.36
C HIS A 225 -11.25 19.56 0.73
N GLU A 226 -10.05 19.27 0.24
CA GLU A 226 -8.87 20.13 0.35
C GLU A 226 -8.62 20.66 1.77
N ILE A 227 -8.79 19.79 2.76
CA ILE A 227 -8.56 20.13 4.16
C ILE A 227 -7.06 20.46 4.33
N ASP A 228 -6.78 21.56 5.05
CA ASP A 228 -5.43 21.95 5.42
C ASP A 228 -5.28 21.99 6.94
N LEU A 229 -4.89 20.86 7.51
CA LEU A 229 -4.76 20.71 8.96
C LEU A 229 -3.46 21.32 9.52
N ASP A 230 -2.54 21.74 8.66
CA ASP A 230 -1.30 22.40 9.10
C ASP A 230 -1.46 23.92 9.16
N LYS A 231 -2.56 24.47 8.64
CA LYS A 231 -2.85 25.90 8.65
C LYS A 231 -3.42 26.33 10.01
N PRO A 232 -2.79 27.30 10.69
CA PRO A 232 -3.36 27.89 11.90
C PRO A 232 -4.73 28.48 11.64
N GLY A 233 -5.67 28.24 12.55
CA GLY A 233 -7.03 28.73 12.46
C GLY A 233 -7.89 28.05 11.39
N ALA A 234 -7.45 26.89 10.86
CA ALA A 234 -8.26 26.10 9.95
C ALA A 234 -9.61 25.71 10.59
N THR A 235 -10.68 25.78 9.81
CA THR A 235 -12.04 25.41 10.21
C THR A 235 -12.69 24.58 9.12
N LEU A 236 -13.58 23.66 9.50
CA LEU A 236 -14.44 22.96 8.53
C LEU A 236 -15.67 23.82 8.21
N ASP A 237 -16.23 23.63 7.02
CA ASP A 237 -17.49 24.27 6.65
C ASP A 237 -18.64 23.70 7.50
N ALA A 238 -19.22 24.55 8.35
CA ALA A 238 -20.29 24.18 9.28
C ALA A 238 -21.61 23.81 8.57
N ARG A 239 -21.76 24.05 7.27
CA ARG A 239 -22.95 23.64 6.50
C ARG A 239 -22.88 22.17 6.10
N LEU A 240 -21.68 21.63 6.00
CA LEU A 240 -21.46 20.25 5.59
C LEU A 240 -21.85 19.29 6.72
N HIS A 241 -22.58 18.27 6.34
CA HIS A 241 -23.00 17.16 7.18
C HIS A 241 -23.16 15.95 6.28
N PHE A 242 -23.00 14.77 6.86
CA PHE A 242 -23.11 13.53 6.10
C PHE A 242 -24.15 12.58 6.72
N PRO A 243 -25.01 11.98 5.89
CA PRO A 243 -26.02 11.04 6.33
C PRO A 243 -25.41 9.67 6.60
N LEU A 244 -25.89 9.02 7.64
CA LEU A 244 -25.46 7.72 8.12
C LEU A 244 -26.68 6.83 8.35
N ARG A 245 -26.53 5.55 8.04
CA ARG A 245 -27.52 4.50 8.27
C ARG A 245 -27.00 3.38 9.19
N GLY A 246 -25.94 3.66 9.95
CA GLY A 246 -25.30 2.69 10.82
C GLY A 246 -23.90 3.12 11.22
N ASN A 247 -23.16 2.18 11.81
CA ASN A 247 -21.75 2.38 12.15
C ASN A 247 -20.92 2.49 10.87
N VAL A 248 -20.07 3.51 10.78
CA VAL A 248 -19.25 3.77 9.59
C VAL A 248 -17.79 3.98 9.94
N THR A 249 -16.93 3.68 8.97
CA THR A 249 -15.52 4.06 9.02
C THR A 249 -15.34 5.34 8.21
N LEU A 250 -14.86 6.39 8.85
CA LEU A 250 -14.37 7.57 8.16
C LEU A 250 -12.90 7.35 7.79
N GLY A 251 -12.55 7.75 6.58
CA GLY A 251 -11.20 7.67 6.08
C GLY A 251 -10.90 8.82 5.13
N PHE A 252 -9.66 8.86 4.67
CA PHE A 252 -9.19 9.95 3.84
C PHE A 252 -8.36 9.48 2.65
N ARG A 253 -8.29 10.33 1.63
CA ARG A 253 -7.31 10.23 0.54
C ARG A 253 -6.44 11.47 0.50
N GLN A 254 -5.19 11.28 0.07
CA GLN A 254 -4.23 12.36 -0.14
C GLN A 254 -4.43 13.06 -1.49
N LEU A 255 -4.90 12.32 -2.50
CA LEU A 255 -5.01 12.77 -3.89
C LEU A 255 -6.47 12.96 -4.32
N ALA A 256 -6.73 13.88 -5.25
CA ALA A 256 -8.02 14.00 -5.95
C ALA A 256 -8.14 12.91 -7.03
N ASN A 257 -8.17 11.65 -6.61
CA ASN A 257 -8.28 10.52 -7.52
C ASN A 257 -9.06 9.39 -6.83
N SER A 258 -10.16 8.95 -7.45
CA SER A 258 -11.02 7.90 -6.90
C SER A 258 -10.40 6.50 -6.94
N ARG A 259 -9.37 6.28 -7.77
CA ARG A 259 -8.57 5.05 -7.79
C ARG A 259 -7.51 5.02 -6.71
N TRP A 260 -7.15 6.17 -6.15
CA TRP A 260 -6.16 6.26 -5.09
C TRP A 260 -6.68 5.55 -3.83
N PRO A 261 -5.88 4.66 -3.20
CA PRO A 261 -6.29 3.99 -1.98
C PRO A 261 -6.63 4.99 -0.87
N ALA A 262 -7.71 4.72 -0.14
CA ALA A 262 -8.07 5.51 1.01
C ALA A 262 -7.57 4.85 2.30
N THR A 263 -7.26 5.67 3.30
CA THR A 263 -6.77 5.23 4.61
C THR A 263 -7.85 5.43 5.67
N PRO A 264 -8.22 4.39 6.45
CA PRO A 264 -9.09 4.54 7.60
C PRO A 264 -8.52 5.55 8.61
N LEU A 265 -9.39 6.31 9.26
CA LEU A 265 -8.99 7.32 10.24
C LEU A 265 -9.82 7.25 11.51
N TYR A 266 -11.15 7.23 11.39
CA TYR A 266 -12.05 7.14 12.54
C TYR A 266 -13.12 6.07 12.33
N CYS A 267 -13.56 5.46 13.42
CA CYS A 267 -14.79 4.69 13.47
C CYS A 267 -15.85 5.51 14.21
N LEU A 268 -17.01 5.68 13.57
CA LEU A 268 -18.18 6.32 14.15
C LEU A 268 -19.20 5.24 14.50
N SER A 269 -19.42 5.05 15.80
CA SER A 269 -20.30 4.03 16.35
C SER A 269 -21.53 4.64 17.00
N ILE A 270 -22.68 3.99 16.79
CA ILE A 270 -23.93 4.26 17.49
C ILE A 270 -23.94 3.42 18.77
N ASN A 271 -23.93 4.08 19.92
CA ASN A 271 -23.92 3.41 21.23
C ASN A 271 -25.33 3.18 21.79
N SER A 272 -26.30 4.02 21.41
CA SER A 272 -27.67 3.93 21.91
C SER A 272 -28.48 2.88 21.16
N ALA A 273 -29.07 1.92 21.90
CA ALA A 273 -29.92 0.89 21.34
C ALA A 273 -31.23 1.46 20.75
N GLU A 274 -31.76 2.53 21.33
CA GLU A 274 -32.96 3.22 20.82
C GLU A 274 -32.66 3.89 19.49
N LEU A 275 -31.56 4.65 19.41
CA LEU A 275 -31.11 5.28 18.18
C LEU A 275 -30.81 4.26 17.09
N ALA A 276 -30.17 3.13 17.45
CA ALA A 276 -29.90 2.04 16.52
C ALA A 276 -31.19 1.44 15.95
N LYS A 277 -32.24 1.27 16.77
CA LYS A 277 -33.55 0.80 16.29
C LYS A 277 -34.21 1.79 15.33
N THR A 278 -34.15 3.08 15.63
CA THR A 278 -34.69 4.13 14.75
C THR A 278 -33.98 4.14 13.39
N ILE A 279 -32.65 4.02 13.40
CA ILE A 279 -31.85 3.97 12.17
C ILE A 279 -32.12 2.68 11.39
N ALA A 280 -32.30 1.54 12.07
CA ALA A 280 -32.66 0.28 11.44
C ALA A 280 -34.07 0.30 10.80
N GLY A 281 -34.96 1.16 11.29
CA GLY A 281 -36.30 1.39 10.73
C GLY A 281 -36.32 2.49 9.65
N ASP A 282 -35.31 2.52 8.77
CA ASP A 282 -35.10 3.52 7.70
C ASP A 282 -34.79 4.96 8.15
N GLY A 283 -34.48 5.18 9.43
CA GLY A 283 -34.02 6.49 9.92
C GLY A 283 -32.63 6.86 9.36
N VAL A 284 -32.47 8.12 8.96
CA VAL A 284 -31.18 8.68 8.55
C VAL A 284 -30.64 9.60 9.66
N LEU A 285 -29.40 9.33 10.09
CA LEU A 285 -28.67 10.14 11.05
C LEU A 285 -27.73 11.09 10.31
N ASN A 286 -27.88 12.40 10.50
CA ASN A 286 -26.95 13.39 9.98
C ASN A 286 -25.92 13.74 11.04
N VAL A 287 -24.66 13.80 10.65
CA VAL A 287 -23.54 14.12 11.55
C VAL A 287 -22.67 15.22 10.97
N ARG A 288 -22.20 16.11 11.85
CA ARG A 288 -21.26 17.18 11.54
C ARG A 288 -19.97 17.03 12.34
N LEU A 289 -18.85 17.33 11.71
CA LEU A 289 -17.53 17.38 12.36
C LEU A 289 -17.06 18.81 12.56
N LYS A 290 -16.20 19.01 13.55
CA LYS A 290 -15.40 20.22 13.72
C LYS A 290 -13.97 19.86 14.09
N LEU A 291 -13.06 20.82 13.96
CA LEU A 291 -11.67 20.67 14.36
C LEU A 291 -11.49 21.09 15.82
N ARG A 292 -10.72 20.30 16.56
CA ARG A 292 -10.30 20.59 17.93
C ARG A 292 -8.88 21.17 17.93
N GLY A 293 -8.60 22.11 18.83
CA GLY A 293 -7.25 22.66 19.03
C GLY A 293 -6.85 23.73 18.01
N SER A 294 -7.69 24.02 17.01
CA SER A 294 -7.45 25.10 16.06
C SER A 294 -7.60 26.45 16.76
N SER A 295 -6.56 27.27 16.70
CA SER A 295 -6.55 28.66 17.15
C SER A 295 -5.83 29.53 16.13
N LYS A 296 -5.82 30.86 16.31
CA LYS A 296 -5.09 31.76 15.39
C LYS A 296 -3.60 31.42 15.24
N ASP A 297 -3.01 30.81 16.28
CA ASP A 297 -1.58 30.52 16.36
C ASP A 297 -1.27 29.01 16.33
N SER A 298 -2.29 28.15 16.33
CA SER A 298 -2.11 26.69 16.39
C SER A 298 -2.91 25.97 15.31
N ALA A 299 -2.25 24.99 14.70
CA ALA A 299 -2.88 24.03 13.82
C ALA A 299 -3.87 23.12 14.59
N PRO A 300 -4.95 22.66 13.94
CA PRO A 300 -5.87 21.68 14.53
C PRO A 300 -5.19 20.36 14.89
N GLU A 301 -5.62 19.77 16.01
CA GLU A 301 -5.07 18.50 16.53
C GLU A 301 -5.86 17.29 16.03
N SER A 302 -7.20 17.40 15.96
CA SER A 302 -8.08 16.27 15.66
C SER A 302 -9.47 16.68 15.20
N PHE A 303 -10.18 15.75 14.57
CA PHE A 303 -11.61 15.86 14.29
C PHE A 303 -12.43 15.43 15.50
N ILE A 304 -13.50 16.15 15.78
CA ILE A 304 -14.49 15.79 16.80
C ILE A 304 -15.91 15.95 16.25
N LEU A 305 -16.86 15.23 16.84
CA LEU A 305 -18.28 15.43 16.56
C LEU A 305 -18.70 16.83 17.04
N SER A 306 -19.35 17.59 16.15
CA SER A 306 -19.98 18.87 16.48
C SER A 306 -21.41 18.65 16.92
N ASP A 307 -22.23 18.12 16.01
CA ASP A 307 -23.67 17.96 16.17
C ASP A 307 -24.14 16.69 15.46
N ALA A 308 -25.25 16.13 15.91
CA ALA A 308 -25.93 15.03 15.26
C ALA A 308 -27.46 15.17 15.41
N TRP A 309 -28.20 14.83 14.37
CA TRP A 309 -29.66 14.91 14.34
C TRP A 309 -30.26 13.89 13.38
N LEU A 310 -31.48 13.47 13.63
CA LEU A 310 -32.25 12.59 12.74
C LEU A 310 -32.85 13.38 11.58
N GLN A 311 -33.29 12.68 10.53
CA GLN A 311 -33.89 13.29 9.33
C GLN A 311 -35.11 14.18 9.63
N ASP A 312 -35.85 13.89 10.69
CA ASP A 312 -36.99 14.69 11.17
C ASP A 312 -36.57 15.98 11.92
N GLY A 313 -35.26 16.18 12.10
CA GLY A 313 -34.69 17.32 12.83
C GLY A 313 -34.47 17.06 14.32
N THR A 314 -34.84 15.89 14.84
CA THR A 314 -34.67 15.55 16.25
C THR A 314 -33.18 15.51 16.61
N PRO A 315 -32.70 16.32 17.59
CA PRO A 315 -31.29 16.31 17.99
C PRO A 315 -30.94 14.99 18.69
N VAL A 316 -29.72 14.51 18.44
CA VAL A 316 -29.16 13.30 19.05
C VAL A 316 -28.19 13.68 20.14
N ALA A 317 -28.31 13.04 21.30
CA ALA A 317 -27.43 13.27 22.44
C ALA A 317 -25.98 12.86 22.11
N ALA A 318 -25.01 13.61 22.62
CA ALA A 318 -23.60 13.44 22.28
C ALA A 318 -23.01 12.08 22.74
N ASP A 319 -23.57 11.49 23.80
CA ASP A 319 -23.19 10.18 24.35
C ASP A 319 -23.76 8.99 23.55
N ALA A 320 -24.81 9.23 22.75
CA ALA A 320 -25.38 8.23 21.86
C ALA A 320 -24.44 7.84 20.71
N LEU A 321 -23.40 8.64 20.44
CA LEU A 321 -22.42 8.44 19.37
C LEU A 321 -20.99 8.47 19.91
N THR A 322 -20.12 7.61 19.37
CA THR A 322 -18.68 7.65 19.63
C THR A 322 -17.92 7.81 18.33
N LEU A 323 -17.08 8.85 18.23
CA LEU A 323 -16.06 8.97 17.20
C LEU A 323 -14.70 8.56 17.78
N LYS A 324 -14.18 7.40 17.38
CA LYS A 324 -12.92 6.84 17.89
C LYS A 324 -11.88 6.78 16.78
N LEU A 325 -10.65 7.23 17.05
CA LEU A 325 -9.53 7.06 16.13
C LEU A 325 -9.32 5.57 15.87
N ASN A 326 -9.35 5.17 14.61
CA ASN A 326 -9.08 3.82 14.15
C ASN A 326 -8.47 3.87 12.74
N THR A 327 -7.15 3.68 12.67
CA THR A 327 -6.40 3.68 11.42
C THR A 327 -6.22 2.29 10.82
N LEU A 328 -6.81 1.25 11.45
CA LEU A 328 -6.75 -0.11 10.95
C LEU A 328 -7.79 -0.31 9.84
N ALA A 329 -7.39 -1.00 8.78
CA ALA A 329 -8.31 -1.51 7.77
C ALA A 329 -9.19 -2.59 8.40
N ASP A 330 -10.37 -2.21 8.89
CA ASP A 330 -11.36 -3.12 9.46
C ASP A 330 -11.89 -4.06 8.37
N ARG A 331 -11.24 -5.21 8.21
CA ARG A 331 -11.78 -6.32 7.43
C ARG A 331 -12.70 -7.10 8.36
N ARG A 332 -13.99 -6.76 8.37
CA ARG A 332 -15.07 -7.44 9.11
C ARG A 332 -15.31 -8.91 8.66
N HIS A 333 -14.34 -9.55 8.03
CA HIS A 333 -14.29 -11.00 7.90
C HIS A 333 -13.30 -11.54 8.93
N SER A 334 -13.82 -12.40 9.80
CA SER A 334 -13.10 -13.19 10.81
C SER A 334 -11.65 -13.46 10.40
N GLY A 335 -10.68 -12.82 11.07
CA GLY A 335 -9.26 -13.03 10.78
C GLY A 335 -8.39 -11.78 10.64
N SER A 336 -8.82 -10.60 11.11
CA SER A 336 -7.90 -9.47 11.35
C SER A 336 -6.95 -9.79 12.53
N HIS A 337 -6.08 -10.78 12.35
CA HIS A 337 -4.90 -10.99 13.18
C HIS A 337 -3.86 -9.96 12.74
N TYR A 338 -3.82 -8.82 13.41
CA TYR A 338 -2.66 -7.94 13.33
C TYR A 338 -1.78 -8.21 14.56
N TRP A 339 -0.47 -8.33 14.32
CA TRP A 339 0.51 -8.32 15.38
C TRP A 339 0.62 -6.89 15.90
N ILE A 340 0.09 -6.64 17.10
CA ILE A 340 0.52 -5.49 17.88
C ILE A 340 1.85 -5.90 18.50
N ASP A 341 2.96 -5.54 17.87
CA ASP A 341 4.21 -5.49 18.62
C ASP A 341 4.05 -4.39 19.67
N SER A 342 3.96 -4.79 20.93
CA SER A 342 3.83 -3.86 22.05
C SER A 342 5.07 -2.98 22.23
N GLY A 343 6.16 -3.25 21.51
CA GLY A 343 7.46 -2.58 21.69
C GLY A 343 8.08 -2.81 23.08
N SER A 344 7.47 -3.66 23.90
CA SER A 344 7.91 -3.94 25.26
C SER A 344 9.09 -4.91 25.23
N VAL A 345 10.31 -4.38 25.31
CA VAL A 345 11.50 -5.19 25.57
C VAL A 345 11.57 -5.44 27.07
N TYR A 346 11.08 -6.60 27.51
CA TYR A 346 11.30 -7.04 28.90
C TYR A 346 12.78 -7.39 29.07
N LEU A 347 13.47 -6.68 29.96
CA LEU A 347 14.81 -7.07 30.40
C LEU A 347 14.70 -8.43 31.09
N LYS A 348 15.51 -9.38 30.61
CA LYS A 348 15.57 -10.75 31.13
C LYS A 348 16.40 -10.83 32.39
#